data_AF-A0A453BNM2-F1
#
_entry.id   AF-A0A453BNM2-F1
#
_cell.length_a   1.000
_cell.length_b   1.000
_cell.length_c   1.000
_cell.angle_alpha   90.00
_cell.angle_beta   90.00
_cell.angle_gamma   90.00
#
_symmetry.space_group_name_H-M   'P 1'
#
loop_
_entity.id
_entity.type
_entity.pdbx_description
1 polymer ?
#
loop_
_entity_poly.entity_id
_entity_poly.type
_entity_poly.pdbx_seq_one_letter_code
_entity_poly.pdbx_strand_id
1 'polypeptide(L)'
;MEEKAARAYDQAALKYWGPSTHINFPLEDYQQELEEMKNMTRQEYVAHLRRKSSGFSRGASMYRGVTRHHQHGRWQARIGRVSGNKDLYLGTFGTQEEAAEAYDIAAIKFRGLNAVTNFDITRYDVDKIMASNT
;
A
#
# COMPACT_ATOMS: atom_id res chain seq x y z
N MET A 1 3.24 -9.13 -20.23
CA MET A 1 2.36 -9.48 -19.09
C MET A 1 2.92 -10.68 -18.33
N GLU A 2 3.45 -11.67 -19.02
CA GLU A 2 4.09 -12.86 -18.46
C GLU A 2 5.45 -12.59 -17.79
N GLU A 3 6.34 -11.84 -18.45
CA GLU A 3 7.68 -11.54 -17.93
C GLU A 3 7.64 -10.84 -16.56
N LYS A 4 6.74 -9.86 -16.38
CA LYS A 4 6.55 -9.16 -15.10
C LYS A 4 6.11 -10.11 -13.97
N ALA A 5 5.29 -11.10 -14.29
CA ALA A 5 4.84 -12.10 -13.32
C ALA A 5 5.97 -13.06 -12.96
N ALA A 6 6.75 -13.52 -13.95
CA ALA A 6 7.92 -14.37 -13.74
C ALA A 6 9.01 -13.65 -12.90
N ARG A 7 9.28 -12.37 -13.16
CA ARG A 7 10.21 -11.56 -12.33
C ARG A 7 9.71 -11.38 -10.89
N ALA A 8 8.40 -11.18 -10.70
CA ALA A 8 7.82 -11.09 -9.36
C ALA A 8 7.92 -12.43 -8.59
N TYR A 9 7.77 -13.55 -9.28
CA TYR A 9 7.99 -14.88 -8.71
C TYR A 9 9.45 -15.07 -8.29
N ASP A 10 10.40 -14.77 -9.16
CA ASP A 10 11.84 -14.90 -8.88
C ASP A 10 12.25 -14.06 -7.66
N GLN A 11 11.79 -12.80 -7.59
CA GLN A 11 12.01 -11.93 -6.43
C GLN A 11 11.44 -12.54 -5.14
N ALA A 12 10.22 -13.08 -5.18
CA ALA A 12 9.63 -13.74 -4.02
C ALA A 12 10.43 -15.01 -3.61
N ALA A 13 10.82 -15.82 -4.59
CA ALA A 13 11.61 -17.04 -4.39
C ALA A 13 12.98 -16.72 -3.78
N LEU A 14 13.70 -15.73 -4.30
CA LEU A 14 15.01 -15.30 -3.79
C LEU A 14 14.92 -14.80 -2.35
N LYS A 15 13.88 -14.05 -2.00
CA LYS A 15 13.69 -13.60 -0.61
C LYS A 15 13.34 -14.73 0.36
N TYR A 16 12.62 -15.75 -0.11
CA TYR A 16 12.06 -16.81 0.74
C TYR A 16 12.99 -18.02 0.88
N TRP A 17 13.68 -18.37 -0.20
CA TRP A 17 14.48 -19.59 -0.31
C TRP A 17 15.97 -19.30 -0.56
N GLY A 18 16.33 -18.04 -0.79
CA GLY A 18 17.72 -17.60 -0.95
C GLY A 18 18.25 -17.68 -2.38
N PRO A 19 19.50 -17.22 -2.61
CA PRO A 19 20.08 -17.09 -3.95
C PRO A 19 20.26 -18.40 -4.73
N SER A 20 20.25 -19.55 -4.04
CA SER A 20 20.41 -20.87 -4.65
C SER A 20 19.10 -21.44 -5.21
N THR A 21 17.97 -20.73 -5.07
CA THR A 21 16.69 -21.18 -5.59
C THR A 21 16.66 -21.16 -7.11
N HIS A 22 15.91 -22.09 -7.71
CA HIS A 22 15.67 -22.07 -9.14
C HIS A 22 14.77 -20.89 -9.51
N ILE A 23 15.22 -20.06 -10.45
CA ILE A 23 14.56 -18.83 -10.91
C ILE A 23 14.50 -18.80 -12.44
N ASN A 24 13.58 -18.01 -12.99
CA ASN A 24 13.30 -17.93 -14.42
C ASN A 24 14.31 -17.05 -15.18
N PHE A 25 14.93 -16.08 -14.51
CA PHE A 25 15.94 -15.18 -15.08
C PHE A 25 17.29 -15.27 -14.34
N PRO A 26 18.43 -14.93 -14.97
CA PRO A 26 19.74 -14.96 -14.31
C PRO A 26 19.78 -14.14 -13.01
N LEU A 27 20.56 -14.60 -12.02
CA LEU A 27 20.74 -13.88 -10.75
C LEU A 27 21.30 -12.46 -10.93
N GLU A 28 22.07 -12.25 -11.99
CA GLU A 28 22.68 -10.97 -12.36
C GLU A 28 21.63 -9.89 -12.61
N ASP A 29 20.45 -10.26 -13.13
CA ASP A 29 19.33 -9.34 -13.35
C ASP A 29 18.74 -8.79 -12.04
N TYR A 30 19.06 -9.40 -10.89
CA TYR A 30 18.45 -9.10 -9.60
C TYR A 30 19.43 -8.51 -8.56
N GLN A 31 20.63 -8.09 -8.98
CA GLN A 31 21.65 -7.58 -8.05
C GLN A 31 21.14 -6.40 -7.21
N GLN A 32 20.39 -5.48 -7.83
CA GLN A 32 19.82 -4.32 -7.14
C GLN A 32 18.76 -4.76 -6.13
N GLU A 33 17.87 -5.67 -6.51
CA GLU A 33 16.81 -6.15 -5.63
C GLU A 33 17.33 -7.00 -4.49
N LEU A 34 18.40 -7.78 -4.70
CA LEU A 34 19.08 -8.52 -3.64
C LEU A 34 19.67 -7.58 -2.59
N GLU A 35 20.21 -6.43 -3.00
CA GLU A 35 20.71 -5.42 -2.07
C GLU A 35 19.57 -4.70 -1.34
N GLU A 36 18.47 -4.35 -2.05
CA GLU A 36 17.23 -3.85 -1.41
C GLU A 36 16.69 -4.86 -0.37
N MET A 37 16.72 -6.15 -0.70
CA MET A 37 16.24 -7.21 0.17
C MET A 37 17.07 -7.39 1.44
N LYS A 38 18.40 -7.15 1.42
CA LYS A 38 19.25 -7.32 2.62
C LYS A 38 18.85 -6.36 3.73
N ASN A 39 18.40 -5.16 3.35
CA ASN A 39 18.06 -4.09 4.29
C ASN A 39 16.58 -4.11 4.74
N MET A 40 15.82 -5.16 4.39
CA MET A 40 14.41 -5.29 4.72
C MET A 40 14.09 -6.66 5.32
N THR A 41 13.24 -6.69 6.34
CA THR A 41 12.63 -7.94 6.80
C THR A 41 11.75 -8.57 5.72
N ARG A 42 11.44 -9.86 5.85
CA ARG A 42 10.56 -10.57 4.91
C ARG A 42 9.17 -9.91 4.82
N GLN A 43 8.64 -9.40 5.92
CA GLN A 43 7.34 -8.73 5.97
C GLN A 43 7.38 -7.38 5.25
N GLU A 44 8.43 -6.58 5.47
CA GLU A 44 8.64 -5.30 4.81
C GLU A 44 8.85 -5.47 3.30
N TYR A 45 9.59 -6.49 2.88
CA TYR A 45 9.82 -6.76 1.47
C TYR A 45 8.53 -7.18 0.74
N VAL A 46 7.71 -8.04 1.35
CA VAL A 46 6.37 -8.36 0.81
C VAL A 46 5.48 -7.12 0.74
N ALA A 47 5.52 -6.26 1.76
CA ALA A 47 4.79 -5.00 1.73
C ALA A 47 5.30 -4.05 0.62
N HIS A 48 6.61 -4.00 0.40
CA HIS A 48 7.26 -3.25 -0.69
C HIS A 48 6.84 -3.75 -2.07
N LEU A 49 6.90 -5.06 -2.31
CA LEU A 49 6.41 -5.67 -3.56
C LEU A 49 4.93 -5.34 -3.81
N ARG A 50 4.08 -5.42 -2.78
CA ARG A 50 2.66 -5.04 -2.89
C ARG A 50 2.48 -3.56 -3.21
N ARG A 51 3.30 -2.66 -2.63
CA ARG A 51 3.29 -1.21 -2.94
C ARG A 51 3.74 -0.90 -4.37
N LYS A 52 4.79 -1.57 -4.86
CA LYS A 52 5.30 -1.41 -6.25
C LYS A 52 4.37 -2.06 -7.27
N SER A 53 3.63 -3.11 -6.90
CA SER A 53 2.71 -3.80 -7.82
C SER A 53 1.49 -2.96 -8.18
N SER A 54 1.13 -2.94 -9.46
CA SER A 54 -0.16 -2.41 -9.95
C SER A 54 -1.34 -3.35 -9.66
N GLY A 55 -1.10 -4.49 -8.98
CA GLY A 55 -2.07 -5.56 -8.76
C GLY A 55 -3.07 -5.30 -7.63
N PHE A 56 -2.81 -4.34 -6.75
CA PHE A 56 -3.90 -3.68 -6.04
C PHE A 56 -4.45 -2.63 -6.99
N SER A 57 -5.46 -3.01 -7.78
CA SER A 57 -6.12 -2.06 -8.68
C SER A 57 -6.41 -0.80 -7.88
N ARG A 58 -5.81 0.33 -8.28
CA ARG A 58 -6.05 1.63 -7.63
C ARG A 58 -7.51 2.09 -7.80
N GLY A 59 -8.37 1.25 -8.37
CA GLY A 59 -9.73 1.56 -8.71
C GLY A 59 -9.77 2.71 -9.71
N ALA A 60 -10.81 3.53 -9.62
CA ALA A 60 -10.97 4.73 -10.42
C ALA A 60 -10.12 5.93 -9.93
N SER A 61 -9.30 5.77 -8.90
CA SER A 61 -8.48 6.84 -8.31
C SER A 61 -6.99 6.49 -8.34
N MET A 62 -6.11 7.47 -8.24
CA MET A 62 -4.70 7.23 -7.98
C MET A 62 -4.39 7.02 -6.49
N TYR A 63 -5.32 7.42 -5.61
CA TYR A 63 -5.14 7.40 -4.17
C TYR A 63 -5.71 6.14 -3.52
N ARG A 64 -5.02 5.67 -2.47
CA ARG A 64 -5.36 4.49 -1.67
C ARG A 64 -6.65 4.75 -0.92
N GLY A 65 -7.53 3.73 -0.94
CA GLY A 65 -8.82 3.79 -0.25
C GLY A 65 -9.86 4.72 -0.91
N VAL A 66 -9.52 5.35 -2.03
CA VAL A 66 -10.43 6.25 -2.76
C VAL A 66 -11.05 5.53 -3.94
N THR A 67 -12.36 5.65 -4.09
CA THR A 67 -13.11 5.03 -5.19
C THR A 67 -14.20 5.97 -5.70
N ARG A 68 -14.57 5.86 -6.98
CA ARG A 68 -15.58 6.73 -7.57
C ARG A 68 -16.97 6.12 -7.35
N HIS A 69 -17.85 6.85 -6.68
CA HIS A 69 -19.24 6.45 -6.49
C HIS A 69 -20.08 6.83 -7.71
N HIS A 70 -20.93 5.91 -8.16
CA HIS A 70 -21.66 6.03 -9.44
C HIS A 70 -22.78 7.07 -9.39
N GLN A 71 -23.42 7.25 -8.24
CA GLN A 71 -24.41 8.31 -8.06
C GLN A 71 -23.67 9.63 -7.77
N HIS A 72 -23.74 10.54 -8.76
CA HIS A 72 -23.22 11.91 -8.74
C HIS A 72 -21.70 12.10 -8.90
N GLY A 73 -20.94 11.04 -9.18
CA GLY A 73 -19.50 11.17 -9.44
C GLY A 73 -18.66 11.60 -8.23
N ARG A 74 -19.21 11.48 -7.01
CA ARG A 74 -18.52 11.77 -5.75
C ARG A 74 -17.42 10.75 -5.46
N TRP A 75 -16.46 11.15 -4.64
CA TRP A 75 -15.33 10.31 -4.23
C TRP A 75 -15.58 9.71 -2.86
N GLN A 76 -15.49 8.39 -2.76
CA GLN A 76 -15.70 7.66 -1.51
C GLN A 76 -14.36 7.23 -0.94
N ALA A 77 -14.15 7.51 0.35
CA ALA A 77 -13.00 7.02 1.10
C ALA A 77 -13.42 5.81 1.96
N ARG A 78 -12.57 4.78 1.99
CA ARG A 78 -12.75 3.58 2.81
C ARG A 78 -11.43 3.04 3.30
N ILE A 79 -11.39 2.54 4.54
CA ILE A 79 -10.21 1.89 5.12
C ILE A 79 -10.51 0.44 5.52
N GLY A 80 -9.76 -0.48 4.92
CA GLY A 80 -9.84 -1.90 5.25
C GLY A 80 -8.92 -2.30 6.40
N ARG A 81 -9.27 -3.42 7.04
CA ARG A 81 -8.48 -4.12 8.09
C ARG A 81 -8.29 -3.36 9.41
N VAL A 82 -9.20 -2.45 9.74
CA VAL A 82 -9.16 -1.72 11.03
C VAL A 82 -10.07 -2.35 12.10
N SER A 83 -11.09 -3.12 11.69
CA SER A 83 -11.98 -3.88 12.58
C SER A 83 -12.24 -5.27 12.00
N GLY A 84 -11.22 -6.13 11.99
CA GLY A 84 -11.28 -7.45 11.35
C GLY A 84 -11.23 -7.34 9.82
N ASN A 85 -12.15 -8.02 9.13
CA ASN A 85 -12.18 -8.11 7.66
C ASN A 85 -13.21 -7.17 6.98
N LYS A 86 -13.76 -6.19 7.71
CA LYS A 86 -14.70 -5.22 7.14
C LYS A 86 -14.00 -3.92 6.77
N ASP A 87 -14.32 -3.41 5.58
CA ASP A 87 -13.95 -2.06 5.17
C ASP A 87 -14.82 -1.07 5.94
N LEU A 88 -14.19 -0.09 6.59
CA LEU A 88 -14.86 1.03 7.23
C LEU A 88 -15.04 2.14 6.19
N TYR A 89 -16.30 2.56 6.01
CA TYR A 89 -16.63 3.72 5.19
C TYR A 89 -16.31 5.01 5.96
N LEU A 90 -15.53 5.91 5.33
CA LEU A 90 -15.06 7.15 5.95
C LEU A 90 -15.85 8.38 5.49
N GLY A 91 -16.61 8.27 4.39
CA GLY A 91 -17.41 9.36 3.85
C GLY A 91 -17.38 9.46 2.33
N THR A 92 -18.12 10.44 1.80
CA THR A 92 -18.07 10.85 0.40
C THR A 92 -17.71 12.32 0.28
N PHE A 93 -16.82 12.64 -0.64
CA PHE A 93 -16.15 13.91 -0.80
C PHE A 93 -16.34 14.47 -2.21
N GLY A 94 -16.08 15.77 -2.37
CA GLY A 94 -16.20 16.44 -3.66
C GLY A 94 -15.03 16.10 -4.59
N THR A 95 -13.84 15.93 -4.02
CA THR A 95 -12.59 15.67 -4.76
C THR A 95 -11.92 14.36 -4.33
N GLN A 96 -10.99 13.87 -5.15
CA GLN A 96 -10.20 12.68 -4.81
C GLN A 96 -9.25 12.96 -3.64
N GLU A 97 -8.73 14.16 -3.61
CA GLU A 97 -7.76 14.67 -2.64
C GLU A 97 -8.38 14.71 -1.24
N GLU A 98 -9.58 15.27 -1.12
CA GLU A 98 -10.34 15.28 0.15
C GLU A 98 -10.60 13.85 0.66
N ALA A 99 -10.99 12.94 -0.23
CA ALA A 99 -11.19 11.54 0.12
C ALA A 99 -9.88 10.86 0.55
N ALA A 100 -8.76 11.21 -0.09
CA ALA A 100 -7.44 10.70 0.24
C ALA A 100 -6.95 11.23 1.60
N GLU A 101 -7.20 12.50 1.93
CA GLU A 101 -6.90 13.07 3.24
C GLU A 101 -7.69 12.39 4.36
N ALA A 102 -8.99 12.15 4.14
CA ALA A 102 -9.82 11.40 5.08
C ALA A 102 -9.30 9.97 5.31
N TYR A 103 -8.81 9.31 4.25
CA TYR A 103 -8.15 8.02 4.37
C TYR A 103 -6.87 8.10 5.20
N ASP A 104 -6.03 9.11 4.97
CA ASP A 104 -4.75 9.28 5.66
C ASP A 104 -4.94 9.53 7.16
N ILE A 105 -5.87 10.42 7.52
CA ILE A 105 -6.25 10.68 8.92
C ILE A 105 -6.72 9.39 9.59
N ALA A 106 -7.59 8.62 8.94
CA ALA A 106 -8.04 7.34 9.48
C ALA A 106 -6.88 6.34 9.60
N ALA A 107 -6.00 6.24 8.60
CA ALA A 107 -4.86 5.35 8.62
C ALA A 107 -3.90 5.68 9.77
N ILE A 108 -3.61 6.97 10.00
CA ILE A 108 -2.82 7.46 11.13
C ILE A 108 -3.51 7.10 12.45
N LYS A 109 -4.82 7.35 12.56
CA LYS A 109 -5.58 7.01 13.77
C LYS A 109 -5.54 5.52 14.13
N PHE A 110 -5.63 4.64 13.14
CA PHE A 110 -5.65 3.18 13.38
C PHE A 110 -4.27 2.52 13.42
N ARG A 111 -3.23 3.12 12.84
CA ARG A 111 -1.90 2.50 12.67
C ARG A 111 -0.73 3.31 13.24
N GLY A 112 -0.99 4.53 13.71
CA GLY A 112 0.01 5.46 14.24
C GLY A 112 1.04 5.88 13.20
N LEU A 113 2.28 6.06 13.66
CA LEU A 113 3.43 6.49 12.83
C LEU A 113 3.76 5.54 11.67
N ASN A 114 3.34 4.28 11.76
CA ASN A 114 3.55 3.28 10.71
C ASN A 114 2.44 3.31 9.64
N ALA A 115 1.55 4.31 9.68
CA ALA A 115 0.50 4.46 8.70
C ALA A 115 1.06 4.71 7.30
N VAL A 116 0.55 3.96 6.32
CA VAL A 116 0.84 4.19 4.91
C VAL A 116 -0.20 5.16 4.35
N THR A 117 0.18 6.43 4.26
CA THR A 117 -0.60 7.55 3.77
C THR A 117 -0.45 7.75 2.27
N ASN A 118 -1.35 8.54 1.68
CA ASN A 118 -1.32 9.03 0.31
C ASN A 118 -0.44 10.27 0.16
N PHE A 119 -0.43 11.13 1.18
CA PHE A 119 0.39 12.33 1.27
C PHE A 119 1.51 12.18 2.31
N ASP A 120 2.47 13.10 2.28
CA ASP A 120 3.56 13.13 3.24
C ASP A 120 3.02 13.23 4.68
N ILE A 121 3.53 12.38 5.57
CA ILE A 121 3.08 12.33 6.96
C ILE A 121 3.30 13.65 7.71
N THR A 122 4.28 14.46 7.28
CA THR A 122 4.57 15.79 7.84
C THR A 122 3.45 16.81 7.62
N ARG A 123 2.50 16.54 6.72
CA ARG A 123 1.30 17.36 6.54
C ARG A 123 0.30 17.21 7.68
N TYR A 124 0.45 16.17 8.51
CA TYR A 124 -0.49 15.82 9.55
C TYR A 124 0.13 16.00 10.94
N ASP A 125 -0.66 16.56 11.85
CA ASP A 125 -0.36 16.54 13.27
C ASP A 125 -0.71 15.14 13.82
N VAL A 126 0.26 14.22 13.71
CA VAL A 126 0.07 12.80 14.05
C VAL A 126 -0.33 12.64 15.51
N ASP A 127 0.32 13.37 16.42
CA ASP A 127 0.05 13.29 17.85
C ASP A 127 -1.39 13.71 18.16
N LYS A 128 -1.85 14.81 17.55
CA LYS A 128 -3.23 15.27 17.70
C LYS A 128 -4.24 14.29 17.10
N ILE A 129 -3.95 13.71 15.93
CA ILE A 129 -4.84 12.72 15.29
C ILE A 129 -4.94 11.46 16.14
N MET A 130 -3.83 10.96 16.67
CA MET A 130 -3.83 9.79 17.55
C MET A 130 -4.53 10.06 18.89
N ALA A 131 -4.39 11.26 19.45
CA ALA A 131 -5.05 11.65 20.70
C ALA A 131 -6.57 11.86 20.57
N SER A 132 -7.08 12.01 19.34
CA SER A 132 -8.51 12.22 19.10
C SER A 132 -9.30 10.90 19.23
N ASN A 133 -9.75 10.59 20.44
CA ASN A 133 -10.71 9.51 20.68
C ASN A 133 -12.07 9.84 20.04
N THR A 134 -12.70 8.83 19.44
CA THR A 134 -14.14 8.82 19.14
C THR A 134 -14.80 7.86 20.11
#